data_AF-A0A7X2ZBK2-F1
#
_entry.id   AF-A0A7X2ZBK2-F1
#
_cell.length_a   1.000
_cell.length_b   1.000
_cell.length_c   1.000
_cell.angle_alpha   90.00
_cell.angle_beta   90.00
_cell.angle_gamma   90.00
#
_symmetry.space_group_name_H-M   'P 1'
#
loop_
_entity.id
_entity.type
_entity.pdbx_description
1 polymer ?
#
loop_
_entity_poly.entity_id
_entity_poly.type
_entity_poly.pdbx_seq_one_letter_code
_entity_poly.pdbx_strand_id
1 'polypeptide(L)'
;MIFHWNRLDWNFPDLKMKQDFETNQYWKKAMPAGVKVDQQGHYYVSVPRWADGIPSTMNRIIIKDGKPLLEAFPSWEWNQAGNVHVLQSVLGYEIDEYNRMWLLDQGKIAYAPSPEGSQKLIVWDLNTNRMIDSIIIPNEIAPYRTSFLNDVIVDNKNGFVYITDSGCGWPDHPLDGGIIVYNMRTRTLRRVLDRHYSTQDFPDFHFQIDYKPVFKDKPLRIGADGIALSADRSTLYYCQVTGRNLYALDTSLLRNFTTPLEEIRKAVRAIGSKRTTTDGMHADNKGNVFYTMLEGKGVGIYTPSSHTFHDFVSDDRMLWVDGVAFDQKGSIIFNSNRLHEMFGGYEMDWTYPYNLIIWKAFVGHGVKSYLYAD
;
A
#
# COMPACT_ATOMS: atom_id res chain seq x y z
N MET A 1 19.11 -7.07 -0.15
CA MET A 1 18.80 -5.90 -1.00
C MET A 1 18.90 -6.32 -2.45
N ILE A 2 17.92 -5.99 -3.29
CA ILE A 2 17.91 -6.31 -4.73
C ILE A 2 17.98 -5.06 -5.62
N PHE A 3 17.37 -3.95 -5.19
CA PHE A 3 17.47 -2.65 -5.86
C PHE A 3 17.65 -1.56 -4.81
N HIS A 4 18.33 -0.48 -5.17
CA HIS A 4 18.42 0.70 -4.34
C HIS A 4 18.64 1.97 -5.16
N TRP A 5 18.26 3.09 -4.57
CA TRP A 5 18.41 4.42 -5.12
C TRP A 5 18.79 5.42 -4.03
N ASN A 6 19.61 6.40 -4.40
CA ASN A 6 19.66 7.66 -3.65
C ASN A 6 18.42 8.51 -3.92
N ARG A 7 17.96 8.54 -5.18
CA ARG A 7 16.71 9.16 -5.64
C ARG A 7 16.15 8.37 -6.83
N LEU A 8 14.83 8.33 -6.99
CA LEU A 8 14.21 7.69 -8.15
C LEU A 8 14.54 8.45 -9.44
N ASP A 9 14.67 7.69 -10.52
CA ASP A 9 14.82 8.19 -11.89
C ASP A 9 13.98 7.33 -12.83
N TRP A 10 13.53 7.92 -13.94
CA TRP A 10 12.65 7.30 -14.91
C TRP A 10 13.36 7.09 -16.25
N ASN A 11 12.93 6.08 -17.00
CA ASN A 11 13.26 5.91 -18.40
C ASN A 11 12.39 6.87 -19.24
N PHE A 12 12.68 8.17 -19.16
CA PHE A 12 11.90 9.23 -19.80
C PHE A 12 11.71 9.03 -21.31
N PRO A 13 10.54 9.40 -21.86
CA PRO A 13 10.25 9.26 -23.29
C PRO A 13 11.00 10.28 -24.14
N ASP A 14 11.35 11.43 -23.55
CA ASP A 14 12.08 12.51 -24.21
C ASP A 14 12.95 13.32 -23.23
N LEU A 15 13.89 14.08 -23.81
CA LEU A 15 14.84 14.91 -23.07
C LEU A 15 14.18 16.09 -22.35
N LYS A 16 13.07 16.61 -22.87
CA LYS A 16 12.39 17.79 -22.30
C LYS A 16 11.73 17.43 -20.98
N MET A 17 11.01 16.31 -20.92
CA MET A 17 10.40 15.80 -19.70
C MET A 17 11.47 15.52 -18.63
N LYS A 18 12.62 14.93 -19.01
CA LYS A 18 13.75 14.73 -18.10
C LYS A 18 14.32 16.06 -17.58
N GLN A 19 14.53 17.03 -18.46
CA GLN A 19 15.05 18.34 -18.08
C GLN A 19 14.12 19.07 -17.12
N ASP A 20 12.80 19.02 -17.36
CA ASP A 20 11.81 19.65 -16.49
C ASP A 20 11.78 18.96 -15.12
N PHE A 21 11.87 17.62 -15.08
CA PHE A 21 11.95 16.85 -13.83
C PHE A 21 13.19 17.20 -12.99
N GLU A 22 14.35 17.32 -13.64
CA GLU A 22 15.61 17.68 -12.98
C GLU A 22 15.63 19.15 -12.53
N THR A 23 15.19 20.07 -13.39
CA THR A 23 15.21 21.51 -13.12
C THR A 23 14.29 21.87 -11.95
N ASN A 24 13.10 21.29 -11.90
CA ASN A 24 12.15 21.51 -10.81
C ASN A 24 12.43 20.65 -9.57
N GLN A 25 13.44 19.77 -9.63
CA GLN A 25 13.81 18.87 -8.55
C GLN A 25 12.67 17.97 -8.05
N TYR A 26 11.76 17.54 -8.94
CA TYR A 26 10.60 16.73 -8.57
C TYR A 26 10.99 15.39 -7.93
N TRP A 27 12.19 14.87 -8.22
CA TRP A 27 12.77 13.70 -7.55
C TRP A 27 12.83 13.83 -6.02
N LYS A 28 12.88 15.05 -5.44
CA LYS A 28 12.85 15.25 -3.99
C LYS A 28 11.52 14.89 -3.35
N LYS A 29 10.46 14.76 -4.14
CA LYS A 29 9.10 14.42 -3.69
C LYS A 29 8.66 13.02 -4.11
N ALA A 30 9.51 12.31 -4.86
CA ALA A 30 9.21 10.99 -5.40
C ALA A 30 9.52 9.89 -4.39
N MET A 31 8.51 9.46 -3.62
CA MET A 31 8.63 8.32 -2.71
C MET A 31 7.95 7.08 -3.29
N PRO A 32 8.65 5.94 -3.36
CA PRO A 32 8.02 4.67 -3.70
C PRO A 32 7.20 4.17 -2.51
N ALA A 33 5.99 3.71 -2.80
CA ALA A 33 5.17 2.96 -1.87
C ALA A 33 5.37 1.45 -2.09
N GLY A 34 4.33 0.68 -2.42
CA GLY A 34 4.41 -0.77 -2.56
C GLY A 34 5.26 -1.33 -3.71
N VAL A 35 5.89 -2.48 -3.47
CA VAL A 35 6.60 -3.30 -4.48
C VAL A 35 5.97 -4.69 -4.60
N LYS A 36 5.71 -5.15 -5.82
CA LYS A 36 5.28 -6.53 -6.11
C LYS A 36 6.00 -7.08 -7.32
N VAL A 37 5.97 -8.41 -7.47
CA VAL A 37 6.58 -9.14 -8.58
C VAL A 37 5.54 -10.01 -9.26
N ASP A 38 5.50 -9.98 -10.58
CA ASP A 38 4.57 -10.80 -11.38
C ASP A 38 5.07 -12.24 -11.56
N GLN A 39 4.27 -13.06 -12.25
CA GLN A 39 4.65 -14.46 -12.54
C GLN A 39 5.85 -14.59 -13.49
N GLN A 40 6.15 -13.54 -14.26
CA GLN A 40 7.29 -13.48 -15.17
C GLN A 40 8.59 -13.01 -14.48
N GLY A 41 8.50 -12.51 -13.24
CA GLY A 41 9.63 -11.99 -12.48
C GLY A 41 9.90 -10.50 -12.71
N HIS A 42 8.98 -9.75 -13.32
CA HIS A 42 9.07 -8.30 -13.38
C HIS A 42 8.66 -7.67 -12.07
N TYR A 43 9.43 -6.69 -11.62
CA TYR A 43 9.14 -5.92 -10.42
C TYR A 43 8.40 -4.65 -10.78
N TYR A 44 7.37 -4.35 -10.00
CA TYR A 44 6.57 -3.15 -10.13
C TYR A 44 6.68 -2.30 -8.87
N VAL A 45 6.53 -1.00 -9.02
CA VAL A 45 6.55 -0.05 -7.91
C VAL A 45 5.59 1.11 -8.19
N SER A 46 4.77 1.44 -7.20
CA SER A 46 3.94 2.63 -7.23
C SER A 46 4.69 3.84 -6.66
N VAL A 47 4.46 5.00 -7.25
CA VAL A 47 4.96 6.30 -6.80
C VAL A 47 3.74 7.23 -6.78
N PRO A 48 3.01 7.30 -5.66
CA PRO A 48 1.80 8.11 -5.58
C PRO A 48 2.12 9.61 -5.78
N ARG A 49 1.17 10.36 -6.34
CA ARG A 49 1.33 11.79 -6.64
C ARG A 49 1.00 12.66 -5.42
N TRP A 50 1.67 12.43 -4.29
CA TRP A 50 1.52 13.25 -3.08
C TRP A 50 2.04 14.69 -3.25
N ALA A 51 2.79 14.94 -4.32
CA ALA A 51 3.20 16.26 -4.78
C ALA A 51 3.09 16.34 -6.31
N ASP A 52 3.14 17.56 -6.84
CA ASP A 52 3.19 17.80 -8.28
C ASP A 52 4.50 17.29 -8.89
N GLY A 53 4.46 17.00 -10.19
CA GLY A 53 5.64 16.70 -10.99
C GLY A 53 6.12 15.25 -10.97
N ILE A 54 5.41 14.34 -10.29
CA ILE A 54 5.67 12.90 -10.39
C ILE A 54 5.27 12.39 -11.79
N PRO A 55 6.24 11.92 -12.61
CA PRO A 55 6.02 11.71 -14.03
C PRO A 55 5.13 10.49 -14.32
N SER A 56 5.27 9.42 -13.55
CA SER A 56 4.46 8.21 -13.68
C SER A 56 4.20 7.59 -12.31
N THR A 57 2.93 7.27 -12.03
CA THR A 57 2.50 6.78 -10.72
C THR A 57 2.59 5.28 -10.58
N MET A 58 2.49 4.53 -11.68
CA MET A 58 2.73 3.10 -11.69
C MET A 58 3.87 2.75 -12.63
N ASN A 59 4.81 1.92 -12.18
CA ASN A 59 6.06 1.72 -12.89
C ASN A 59 6.51 0.26 -12.85
N ARG A 60 7.17 -0.18 -13.91
CA ARG A 60 8.00 -1.39 -13.94
C ARG A 60 9.45 -0.99 -13.70
N ILE A 61 10.18 -1.76 -12.90
CA ILE A 61 11.61 -1.54 -12.69
C ILE A 61 12.38 -2.21 -13.82
N ILE A 62 13.23 -1.46 -14.50
CA ILE A 62 14.14 -1.95 -15.54
C ILE A 62 15.60 -1.65 -15.16
N ILE A 63 16.54 -2.42 -15.69
CA ILE A 63 17.98 -2.14 -15.54
C ILE A 63 18.51 -1.57 -16.85
N LYS A 64 19.11 -0.38 -16.79
CA LYS A 64 19.77 0.28 -17.91
C LYS A 64 21.14 0.78 -17.44
N ASP A 65 22.19 0.44 -18.17
CA ASP A 65 23.58 0.80 -17.84
C ASP A 65 23.97 0.43 -16.39
N GLY A 66 23.51 -0.74 -15.93
CA GLY A 66 23.76 -1.25 -14.57
C GLY A 66 23.00 -0.52 -13.46
N LYS A 67 22.09 0.41 -13.79
CA LYS A 67 21.28 1.16 -12.82
C LYS A 67 19.80 0.80 -12.93
N PRO A 68 19.09 0.69 -11.80
CA PRO A 68 17.65 0.51 -11.83
C PRO A 68 16.94 1.83 -12.15
N LEU A 69 16.02 1.79 -13.12
CA LEU A 69 15.17 2.92 -13.54
C LEU A 69 13.70 2.52 -13.50
N LEU A 70 12.82 3.51 -13.43
CA LEU A 70 11.38 3.33 -13.50
C LEU A 70 10.86 3.55 -14.92
N GLU A 71 10.22 2.53 -15.48
CA GLU A 71 9.52 2.61 -16.76
C GLU A 71 8.02 2.73 -16.50
N ALA A 72 7.36 3.74 -17.08
CA ALA A 72 5.94 3.98 -16.88
C ALA A 72 5.11 2.74 -17.28
N PHE A 73 4.26 2.29 -16.37
CA PHE A 73 3.40 1.13 -16.58
C PHE A 73 1.92 1.50 -16.47
N PRO A 74 1.06 1.01 -17.37
CA PRO A 74 1.38 0.20 -18.56
C PRO A 74 2.02 1.00 -19.70
N SER A 75 1.99 2.33 -19.62
CA SER A 75 2.59 3.24 -20.60
C SER A 75 2.63 4.68 -20.05
N TRP A 76 3.26 5.59 -20.78
CA TRP A 76 3.24 7.03 -20.47
C TRP A 76 1.84 7.63 -20.63
N GLU A 77 1.08 7.18 -21.63
CA GLU A 77 -0.29 7.62 -21.89
C GLU A 77 -1.22 7.28 -20.71
N TRP A 78 -1.05 6.08 -20.14
CA TRP A 78 -1.81 5.66 -18.96
C TRP A 78 -1.40 6.38 -17.67
N ASN A 79 -0.28 7.10 -17.69
CA ASN A 79 0.21 7.89 -16.57
C ASN A 79 0.07 9.39 -16.82
N GLN A 80 -0.85 9.83 -17.69
CA GLN A 80 -1.11 11.26 -17.88
C GLN A 80 -1.87 11.86 -16.68
N ALA A 81 -1.17 12.65 -15.87
CA ALA A 81 -1.76 13.41 -14.77
C ALA A 81 -2.85 14.39 -15.27
N GLY A 82 -3.97 14.46 -14.55
CA GLY A 82 -5.12 15.31 -14.87
C GLY A 82 -6.16 14.68 -15.79
N ASN A 83 -5.86 13.55 -16.46
CA ASN A 83 -6.83 12.84 -17.29
C ASN A 83 -7.53 11.73 -16.48
N VAL A 84 -8.73 12.01 -15.96
CA VAL A 84 -9.47 11.11 -15.05
C VAL A 84 -9.71 9.68 -15.58
N HIS A 85 -9.65 9.48 -16.90
CA HIS A 85 -9.80 8.17 -17.54
C HIS A 85 -8.57 7.26 -17.40
N VAL A 86 -7.42 7.80 -16.99
CA VAL A 86 -6.16 7.06 -16.76
C VAL A 86 -5.64 7.25 -15.33
N LEU A 87 -4.45 6.74 -15.02
CA LEU A 87 -3.92 6.69 -13.65
C LEU A 87 -3.53 8.08 -13.12
N GLN A 88 -4.10 8.43 -11.96
CA GLN A 88 -3.88 9.71 -11.30
C GLN A 88 -2.91 9.62 -10.13
N SER A 89 -3.09 8.68 -9.21
CA SER A 89 -2.16 8.43 -8.10
C SER A 89 -2.39 7.04 -7.55
N VAL A 90 -1.68 6.05 -8.09
CA VAL A 90 -1.70 4.68 -7.56
C VAL A 90 -0.89 4.65 -6.28
N LEU A 91 -1.49 4.17 -5.19
CA LEU A 91 -0.80 3.89 -3.93
C LEU A 91 -0.67 2.37 -3.77
N GLY A 92 -1.71 1.72 -3.27
CA GLY A 92 -1.81 0.27 -3.20
C GLY A 92 -2.12 -0.36 -4.55
N TYR A 93 -1.71 -1.60 -4.70
CA TYR A 93 -2.11 -2.47 -5.81
C TYR A 93 -1.88 -3.92 -5.40
N GLU A 94 -2.48 -4.88 -6.08
CA GLU A 94 -2.25 -6.32 -5.86
C GLU A 94 -2.01 -7.04 -7.20
N ILE A 95 -1.17 -8.08 -7.21
CA ILE A 95 -1.04 -8.99 -8.35
C ILE A 95 -1.60 -10.35 -7.94
N ASP A 96 -2.70 -10.74 -8.57
CA ASP A 96 -3.43 -11.95 -8.18
C ASP A 96 -2.89 -13.24 -8.80
N GLU A 97 -3.46 -14.39 -8.41
CA GLU A 97 -3.06 -15.71 -8.90
C GLU A 97 -3.30 -15.94 -10.40
N TYR A 98 -4.09 -15.08 -11.05
CA TYR A 98 -4.33 -15.10 -12.50
C TYR A 98 -3.40 -14.15 -13.27
N ASN A 99 -2.40 -13.58 -12.60
CA ASN A 99 -1.49 -12.59 -13.15
C ASN A 99 -2.23 -11.32 -13.59
N ARG A 100 -3.25 -10.92 -12.83
CA ARG A 100 -3.96 -9.64 -13.02
C ARG A 100 -3.51 -8.65 -11.94
N MET A 101 -3.21 -7.44 -12.37
CA MET A 101 -2.84 -6.34 -11.50
C MET A 101 -4.09 -5.50 -11.18
N TRP A 102 -4.39 -5.40 -9.89
CA TRP A 102 -5.46 -4.59 -9.33
C TRP A 102 -4.86 -3.27 -8.84
N LEU A 103 -4.99 -2.21 -9.63
CA LEU A 103 -4.43 -0.89 -9.35
C LEU A 103 -5.43 -0.02 -8.58
N LEU A 104 -5.11 0.35 -7.35
CA LEU A 104 -5.94 1.26 -6.54
C LEU A 104 -5.48 2.71 -6.78
N ASP A 105 -6.22 3.43 -7.59
CA ASP A 105 -5.98 4.83 -7.90
C ASP A 105 -6.75 5.73 -6.92
N GLN A 106 -6.00 6.50 -6.12
CA GLN A 106 -6.54 7.45 -5.14
C GLN A 106 -7.18 8.68 -5.79
N GLY A 107 -6.92 8.95 -7.07
CA GLY A 107 -7.42 10.12 -7.76
C GLY A 107 -6.81 11.47 -7.31
N LYS A 108 -6.08 11.50 -6.19
CA LYS A 108 -5.53 12.72 -5.58
C LYS A 108 -4.16 13.04 -6.15
N ILE A 109 -4.00 14.28 -6.61
CA ILE A 109 -2.69 14.84 -6.99
C ILE A 109 -2.40 16.00 -6.04
N ALA A 110 -1.23 15.99 -5.42
CA ALA A 110 -0.81 16.99 -4.43
C ALA A 110 -1.86 17.24 -3.33
N TYR A 111 -2.49 16.15 -2.85
CA TYR A 111 -3.59 16.15 -1.88
C TYR A 111 -4.88 16.86 -2.30
N ALA A 112 -4.95 17.48 -3.48
CA ALA A 112 -6.16 18.12 -3.99
C ALA A 112 -7.37 17.17 -3.95
N PRO A 113 -8.59 17.67 -3.74
CA PRO A 113 -9.79 16.85 -3.81
C PRO A 113 -9.86 16.10 -5.14
N SER A 114 -10.17 14.81 -5.08
CA SER A 114 -10.27 13.94 -6.25
C SER A 114 -11.40 14.43 -7.18
N PRO A 115 -11.15 14.67 -8.48
CA PRO A 115 -12.22 14.85 -9.45
C PRO A 115 -13.10 13.59 -9.56
N GLU A 116 -14.36 13.74 -9.94
CA GLU A 116 -15.23 12.58 -10.19
C GLU A 116 -14.61 11.64 -11.24
N GLY A 117 -14.68 10.33 -10.99
CA GLY A 117 -14.07 9.30 -11.84
C GLY A 117 -12.57 9.08 -11.64
N SER A 118 -11.88 9.94 -10.87
CA SER A 118 -10.44 9.78 -10.62
C SER A 118 -10.12 8.68 -9.60
N GLN A 119 -10.95 8.51 -8.56
CA GLN A 119 -10.87 7.39 -7.62
C GLN A 119 -11.41 6.13 -8.26
N LYS A 120 -10.56 5.12 -8.44
CA LYS A 120 -10.93 3.90 -9.16
C LYS A 120 -10.04 2.72 -8.84
N LEU A 121 -10.61 1.54 -9.00
CA LEU A 121 -9.89 0.27 -9.03
C LEU A 121 -9.81 -0.20 -10.48
N ILE A 122 -8.61 -0.30 -11.03
CA ILE A 122 -8.39 -0.81 -12.40
C ILE A 122 -7.89 -2.25 -12.33
N VAL A 123 -8.43 -3.11 -13.18
CA VAL A 123 -7.96 -4.49 -13.34
C VAL A 123 -7.22 -4.59 -14.67
N TRP A 124 -5.95 -4.95 -14.62
CA TRP A 124 -5.07 -5.05 -15.77
C TRP A 124 -4.55 -6.47 -15.94
N ASP A 125 -4.71 -7.05 -17.13
CA ASP A 125 -4.14 -8.35 -17.46
C ASP A 125 -2.66 -8.20 -17.79
N LEU A 126 -1.76 -8.76 -16.97
CA LEU A 126 -0.32 -8.70 -17.24
C LEU A 126 0.10 -9.64 -18.39
N ASN A 127 -0.70 -10.66 -18.71
CA ASN A 127 -0.37 -11.59 -19.79
C ASN A 127 -0.58 -10.96 -21.17
N THR A 128 -1.69 -10.24 -21.35
CA THR A 128 -2.04 -9.59 -22.62
C THR A 128 -1.71 -8.09 -22.67
N ASN A 129 -1.29 -7.52 -21.52
CA ASN A 129 -1.05 -6.10 -21.31
C ASN A 129 -2.27 -5.24 -21.73
N ARG A 130 -3.45 -5.58 -21.19
CA ARG A 130 -4.71 -4.89 -21.49
C ARG A 130 -5.51 -4.64 -20.23
N MET A 131 -6.21 -3.51 -20.20
CA MET A 131 -7.24 -3.27 -19.19
C MET A 131 -8.37 -4.29 -19.36
N ILE A 132 -8.72 -4.95 -18.26
CA ILE A 132 -9.90 -5.81 -18.14
C ILE A 132 -11.11 -4.98 -17.71
N ASP A 133 -10.94 -4.13 -16.70
CA ASP A 133 -12.04 -3.38 -16.08
C ASP A 133 -11.56 -2.11 -15.38
N SER A 134 -12.47 -1.18 -15.15
CA SER A 134 -12.28 0.06 -14.38
C SER A 134 -13.52 0.32 -13.53
N ILE A 135 -13.35 0.26 -12.22
CA ILE A 135 -14.42 0.40 -11.22
C ILE A 135 -14.25 1.74 -10.54
N ILE A 136 -15.11 2.71 -10.85
CA ILE A 136 -15.14 4.01 -10.20
C ILE A 136 -15.61 3.83 -8.75
N ILE A 137 -14.89 4.43 -7.80
CA ILE A 137 -15.27 4.48 -6.39
C ILE A 137 -15.96 5.83 -6.17
N PRO A 138 -17.26 5.85 -5.86
CA PRO A 138 -18.01 7.10 -5.80
C PRO A 138 -17.81 7.81 -4.44
N ASN A 139 -18.11 9.11 -4.41
CA ASN A 139 -17.85 9.99 -3.27
C ASN A 139 -18.52 9.52 -1.97
N GLU A 140 -19.70 8.90 -2.04
CA GLU A 140 -20.42 8.34 -0.90
C GLU A 140 -19.74 7.10 -0.28
N ILE A 141 -18.87 6.42 -1.02
CA ILE A 141 -18.07 5.29 -0.52
C ILE A 141 -16.70 5.77 -0.02
N ALA A 142 -16.09 6.70 -0.75
CA ALA A 142 -14.78 7.27 -0.47
C ALA A 142 -14.84 8.79 -0.74
N PRO A 143 -15.00 9.63 0.31
CA PRO A 143 -15.15 11.07 0.11
C PRO A 143 -13.96 11.67 -0.63
N TYR A 144 -14.21 12.34 -1.76
CA TYR A 144 -13.18 12.86 -2.66
C TYR A 144 -12.21 13.86 -2.00
N ARG A 145 -12.67 14.54 -0.95
CA ARG A 145 -11.85 15.47 -0.18
C ARG A 145 -10.98 14.76 0.85
N THR A 146 -11.53 13.82 1.63
CA THR A 146 -10.90 13.33 2.88
C THR A 146 -10.42 11.89 2.82
N SER A 147 -10.91 11.08 1.89
CA SER A 147 -10.47 9.69 1.70
C SER A 147 -9.00 9.62 1.30
N PHE A 148 -8.32 8.58 1.76
CA PHE A 148 -6.97 8.21 1.39
C PHE A 148 -6.93 6.69 1.21
N LEU A 149 -7.36 6.23 0.02
CA LEU A 149 -7.41 4.81 -0.36
C LEU A 149 -5.98 4.24 -0.35
N ASN A 150 -5.68 3.34 0.58
CA ASN A 150 -4.30 2.95 0.84
C ASN A 150 -3.95 1.61 0.21
N ASP A 151 -4.30 0.52 0.86
CA ASP A 151 -3.98 -0.84 0.41
C ASP A 151 -5.21 -1.59 -0.12
N VAL A 152 -4.95 -2.63 -0.91
CA VAL A 152 -5.96 -3.48 -1.52
C VAL A 152 -5.58 -4.96 -1.44
N ILE A 153 -6.56 -5.80 -1.10
CA ILE A 153 -6.42 -7.26 -1.05
C ILE A 153 -7.57 -7.94 -1.79
N VAL A 154 -7.23 -8.95 -2.59
CA VAL A 154 -8.13 -9.61 -3.53
C VAL A 154 -8.54 -10.99 -3.01
N ASP A 155 -9.83 -11.28 -3.02
CA ASP A 155 -10.41 -12.58 -2.72
C ASP A 155 -11.13 -13.12 -3.96
N ASN A 156 -10.35 -13.70 -4.86
CA ASN A 156 -10.86 -14.33 -6.06
C ASN A 156 -11.72 -15.57 -5.78
N LYS A 157 -11.44 -16.30 -4.69
CA LYS A 157 -12.17 -17.51 -4.30
C LYS A 157 -13.63 -17.20 -3.98
N ASN A 158 -13.89 -16.07 -3.34
CA ASN A 158 -15.25 -15.66 -2.98
C ASN A 158 -15.80 -14.51 -3.83
N GLY A 159 -14.99 -13.87 -4.67
CA GLY A 159 -15.39 -12.78 -5.57
C GLY A 159 -15.49 -11.42 -4.90
N PHE A 160 -14.54 -11.07 -4.03
CA PHE A 160 -14.52 -9.81 -3.28
C PHE A 160 -13.15 -9.14 -3.28
N VAL A 161 -13.13 -7.82 -3.09
CA VAL A 161 -11.91 -7.04 -2.85
C VAL A 161 -12.12 -6.20 -1.59
N TYR A 162 -11.07 -6.08 -0.78
CA TYR A 162 -11.06 -5.29 0.45
C TYR A 162 -10.02 -4.18 0.31
N ILE A 163 -10.41 -2.95 0.63
CA ILE A 163 -9.58 -1.75 0.48
C ILE A 163 -9.56 -1.02 1.82
N THR A 164 -8.40 -0.61 2.29
CA THR A 164 -8.29 0.30 3.43
C THR A 164 -8.39 1.75 2.97
N ASP A 165 -9.11 2.54 3.74
CA ASP A 165 -9.12 4.00 3.63
C ASP A 165 -8.54 4.56 4.92
N SER A 166 -7.37 5.17 4.82
CA SER A 166 -6.68 5.74 5.99
C SER A 166 -7.35 7.01 6.50
N GLY A 167 -8.24 7.63 5.72
CA GLY A 167 -9.04 8.78 6.14
C GLY A 167 -8.24 10.06 6.42
N CYS A 168 -6.98 10.12 5.96
CA CYS A 168 -6.05 11.23 6.17
C CYS A 168 -5.79 12.05 4.89
N GLY A 169 -6.76 12.08 3.96
CA GLY A 169 -6.60 12.71 2.65
C GLY A 169 -6.53 14.22 2.65
N TRP A 170 -6.69 14.87 3.82
CA TRP A 170 -6.58 16.31 3.99
C TRP A 170 -6.24 16.69 5.46
N PRO A 171 -5.33 17.65 5.69
CA PRO A 171 -4.80 17.94 7.04
C PRO A 171 -5.75 18.69 7.99
N ASP A 172 -6.76 19.39 7.47
CA ASP A 172 -7.70 20.20 8.27
C ASP A 172 -9.00 19.47 8.67
N HIS A 173 -9.07 18.16 8.43
CA HIS A 173 -10.26 17.36 8.71
C HIS A 173 -10.00 16.34 9.83
N PRO A 174 -11.01 15.97 10.63
CA PRO A 174 -10.95 14.74 11.41
C PRO A 174 -10.55 13.55 10.55
N LEU A 175 -9.78 12.63 11.11
CA LEU A 175 -9.52 11.37 10.46
C LEU A 175 -10.85 10.63 10.25
N ASP A 176 -11.07 10.12 9.04
CA ASP A 176 -12.28 9.37 8.66
C ASP A 176 -11.89 8.01 8.07
N GLY A 177 -11.13 7.21 8.83
CA GLY A 177 -10.70 5.89 8.37
C GLY A 177 -11.85 4.88 8.25
N GLY A 178 -11.68 3.85 7.42
CA GLY A 178 -12.66 2.79 7.20
C GLY A 178 -12.13 1.66 6.32
N ILE A 179 -13.00 0.69 6.00
CA ILE A 179 -12.72 -0.38 5.04
C ILE A 179 -13.80 -0.36 3.96
N ILE A 180 -13.39 -0.48 2.70
CA ILE A 180 -14.30 -0.58 1.55
C ILE A 180 -14.29 -2.03 1.05
N VAL A 181 -15.47 -2.59 0.86
CA VAL A 181 -15.69 -3.93 0.33
C VAL A 181 -16.29 -3.81 -1.05
N TYR A 182 -15.65 -4.42 -2.05
CA TYR A 182 -16.16 -4.53 -3.41
C TYR A 182 -16.64 -5.95 -3.67
N ASN A 183 -17.88 -6.10 -4.14
CA ASN A 183 -18.42 -7.36 -4.62
C ASN A 183 -18.24 -7.45 -6.14
N MET A 184 -17.38 -8.34 -6.61
CA MET A 184 -17.05 -8.47 -8.03
C MET A 184 -18.26 -8.93 -8.87
N ARG A 185 -19.16 -9.74 -8.29
CA ARG A 185 -20.32 -10.31 -9.00
C ARG A 185 -21.42 -9.28 -9.23
N THR A 186 -21.76 -8.52 -8.20
CA THR A 186 -22.83 -7.51 -8.27
C THR A 186 -22.31 -6.13 -8.66
N ARG A 187 -20.98 -5.95 -8.71
CA ARG A 187 -20.30 -4.68 -8.97
C ARG A 187 -20.67 -3.57 -7.98
N THR A 188 -20.90 -3.94 -6.72
CA THR A 188 -21.34 -3.02 -5.68
C THR A 188 -20.23 -2.79 -4.65
N LEU A 189 -20.09 -1.54 -4.24
CA LEU A 189 -19.18 -1.12 -3.18
C LEU A 189 -19.94 -0.90 -1.87
N ARG A 190 -19.28 -1.16 -0.75
CA ARG A 190 -19.82 -0.88 0.59
C ARG A 190 -18.71 -0.44 1.51
N ARG A 191 -18.88 0.72 2.14
CA ARG A 191 -18.02 1.17 3.24
C ARG A 191 -18.50 0.53 4.55
N VAL A 192 -17.57 -0.05 5.29
CA VAL A 192 -17.78 -0.65 6.62
C VAL A 192 -16.74 -0.10 7.58
N LEU A 193 -17.01 -0.25 8.89
CA LEU A 193 -16.13 0.25 9.95
C LEU A 193 -15.82 1.75 9.83
N ASP A 194 -16.71 2.52 9.20
CA ASP A 194 -16.56 3.95 9.04
C ASP A 194 -16.41 4.62 10.41
N ARG A 195 -15.30 5.35 10.59
CA ARG A 195 -14.93 6.03 11.85
C ARG A 195 -14.90 5.11 13.07
N HIS A 196 -14.70 3.81 12.87
CA HIS A 196 -14.60 2.84 13.95
C HIS A 196 -13.22 2.95 14.62
N TYR A 197 -13.14 2.79 15.95
CA TYR A 197 -11.89 3.01 16.70
C TYR A 197 -10.68 2.23 16.16
N SER A 198 -10.89 1.04 15.59
CA SER A 198 -9.82 0.21 15.01
C SER A 198 -9.34 0.66 13.62
N THR A 199 -10.01 1.63 13.02
CA THR A 199 -9.65 2.24 11.73
C THR A 199 -9.18 3.68 11.88
N GLN A 200 -9.20 4.22 13.11
CA GLN A 200 -8.77 5.59 13.41
C GLN A 200 -7.36 5.60 14.00
N ASP A 201 -6.78 6.80 14.05
CA ASP A 201 -5.56 7.08 14.79
C ASP A 201 -5.76 6.82 16.28
N PHE A 202 -4.73 6.31 16.93
CA PHE A 202 -4.71 6.27 18.39
C PHE A 202 -4.46 7.70 18.89
N PRO A 203 -5.31 8.26 19.78
CA PRO A 203 -5.20 9.65 20.22
C PRO A 203 -3.82 9.96 20.79
N ASP A 204 -3.26 11.11 20.40
CA ASP A 204 -1.96 11.63 20.85
C ASP A 204 -0.82 10.60 20.73
N PHE A 205 -0.86 9.76 19.70
CA PHE A 205 0.15 8.73 19.48
C PHE A 205 1.40 9.31 18.80
N HIS A 206 2.52 9.27 19.52
CA HIS A 206 3.84 9.63 19.01
C HIS A 206 4.73 8.39 18.92
N PHE A 207 5.47 8.30 17.82
CA PHE A 207 6.50 7.29 17.62
C PHE A 207 7.68 7.88 16.86
N GLN A 208 8.78 7.15 16.86
CA GLN A 208 10.02 7.54 16.21
C GLN A 208 10.56 6.41 15.36
N ILE A 209 11.30 6.77 14.33
CA ILE A 209 12.06 5.83 13.50
C ILE A 209 13.53 6.25 13.60
N ASP A 210 14.39 5.30 13.98
CA ASP A 210 15.83 5.53 14.13
C ASP A 210 16.16 6.80 14.96
N TYR A 211 15.53 6.89 16.14
CA TYR A 211 15.65 7.99 17.10
C TYR A 211 15.09 9.34 16.64
N LYS A 212 14.52 9.43 15.44
CA LYS A 212 13.86 10.64 14.94
C LYS A 212 12.35 10.55 15.13
N PRO A 213 11.74 11.45 15.93
CA PRO A 213 10.29 11.60 15.94
C PRO A 213 9.78 11.89 14.54
N VAL A 214 8.71 11.19 14.10
CA VAL A 214 8.15 11.38 12.76
C VAL A 214 7.71 12.82 12.53
N PHE A 215 7.06 13.41 13.54
CA PHE A 215 6.84 14.84 13.67
C PHE A 215 7.44 15.31 15.00
N LYS A 216 7.99 16.53 15.02
CA LYS A 216 8.61 17.12 16.21
C LYS A 216 7.58 17.57 17.25
N ASP A 217 6.52 18.23 16.79
CA ASP A 217 5.63 19.02 17.67
C ASP A 217 4.16 18.55 17.68
N LYS A 218 3.82 17.51 16.92
CA LYS A 218 2.45 17.00 16.79
C LYS A 218 2.42 15.50 16.48
N PRO A 219 1.34 14.77 16.76
CA PRO A 219 1.23 13.38 16.35
C PRO A 219 1.04 13.26 14.83
N LEU A 220 1.53 12.17 14.26
CA LEU A 220 1.07 11.71 12.94
C LEU A 220 -0.34 11.14 13.10
N ARG A 221 -1.21 11.31 12.11
CA ARG A 221 -2.59 10.82 12.13
C ARG A 221 -2.90 10.08 10.84
N ILE A 222 -2.83 8.75 10.89
CA ILE A 222 -3.11 7.87 9.76
C ILE A 222 -3.91 6.67 10.28
N GLY A 223 -5.09 6.46 9.70
CA GLY A 223 -6.02 5.40 10.06
C GLY A 223 -5.64 4.04 9.51
N ALA A 224 -6.68 3.26 9.16
CA ALA A 224 -6.54 1.94 8.58
C ALA A 224 -5.62 1.96 7.34
N ASP A 225 -4.68 1.03 7.30
CA ASP A 225 -3.69 0.96 6.23
C ASP A 225 -3.37 -0.51 5.91
N GLY A 226 -2.40 -1.09 6.61
CA GLY A 226 -2.02 -2.48 6.45
C GLY A 226 -3.21 -3.42 6.56
N ILE A 227 -3.35 -4.29 5.56
CA ILE A 227 -4.44 -5.25 5.39
C ILE A 227 -3.87 -6.57 4.87
N ALA A 228 -4.36 -7.67 5.41
CA ALA A 228 -3.97 -9.01 4.98
C ALA A 228 -5.17 -9.94 5.07
N LEU A 229 -5.20 -10.97 4.22
CA LEU A 229 -6.28 -11.94 4.21
C LEU A 229 -5.71 -13.34 4.41
N SER A 230 -6.31 -14.09 5.34
CA SER A 230 -5.86 -15.44 5.67
C SER A 230 -5.82 -16.36 4.43
N ALA A 231 -5.00 -17.40 4.52
CA ALA A 231 -4.84 -18.41 3.47
C ALA A 231 -6.17 -19.03 3.01
N ASP A 232 -7.10 -19.25 3.93
CA ASP A 232 -8.45 -19.77 3.67
C ASP A 232 -9.50 -18.69 3.31
N ARG A 233 -9.10 -17.41 3.28
CA ARG A 233 -9.95 -16.23 3.04
C ARG A 233 -11.03 -15.99 4.09
N SER A 234 -10.97 -16.66 5.24
CA SER A 234 -12.00 -16.53 6.29
C SER A 234 -11.79 -15.31 7.20
N THR A 235 -10.55 -14.81 7.32
CA THR A 235 -10.20 -13.75 8.27
C THR A 235 -9.50 -12.59 7.58
N LEU A 236 -10.10 -11.41 7.65
CA LEU A 236 -9.46 -10.16 7.27
C LEU A 236 -8.69 -9.60 8.48
N TYR A 237 -7.38 -9.46 8.33
CA TYR A 237 -6.51 -8.78 9.28
C TYR A 237 -6.25 -7.36 8.81
N TYR A 238 -6.20 -6.41 9.76
CA TYR A 238 -5.86 -5.04 9.44
C TYR A 238 -5.34 -4.29 10.67
N CYS A 239 -4.67 -3.16 10.44
CA CYS A 239 -4.34 -2.21 11.50
C CYS A 239 -4.36 -0.77 11.01
N GLN A 240 -4.38 0.16 11.96
CA GLN A 240 -4.00 1.54 11.70
C GLN A 240 -2.47 1.71 11.76
N VAL A 241 -1.94 2.71 11.05
CA VAL A 241 -0.50 3.06 11.14
C VAL A 241 -0.17 3.65 12.49
N THR A 242 -0.98 4.61 12.96
CA THR A 242 -0.75 5.31 14.23
C THR A 242 -1.36 4.53 15.38
N GLY A 243 -0.84 3.33 15.58
CA GLY A 243 -1.23 2.38 16.62
C GLY A 243 -0.44 1.07 16.49
N ARG A 244 -0.42 0.26 17.55
CA ARG A 244 0.33 -1.01 17.55
C ARG A 244 -0.55 -2.25 17.48
N ASN A 245 -1.87 -2.10 17.59
CA ASN A 245 -2.79 -3.23 17.62
C ASN A 245 -2.97 -3.88 16.25
N LEU A 246 -3.10 -5.19 16.24
CA LEU A 246 -3.62 -5.96 15.11
C LEU A 246 -5.10 -6.25 15.36
N TYR A 247 -5.94 -6.05 14.34
CA TYR A 247 -7.35 -6.39 14.38
C TYR A 247 -7.68 -7.49 13.39
N ALA A 248 -8.77 -8.21 13.63
CA ALA A 248 -9.28 -9.23 12.75
C ALA A 248 -10.81 -9.21 12.69
N LEU A 249 -11.35 -9.61 11.53
CA LEU A 249 -12.79 -9.74 11.30
C LEU A 249 -13.09 -10.92 10.37
N ASP A 250 -14.20 -11.62 10.62
CA ASP A 250 -14.64 -12.73 9.77
C ASP A 250 -15.20 -12.22 8.44
N THR A 251 -14.62 -12.67 7.32
CA THR A 251 -15.02 -12.17 5.99
C THR A 251 -16.44 -12.52 5.62
N SER A 252 -17.07 -13.53 6.22
CA SER A 252 -18.48 -13.85 5.95
C SER A 252 -19.42 -12.68 6.28
N LEU A 253 -19.11 -11.92 7.35
CA LEU A 253 -19.85 -10.72 7.73
C LEU A 253 -19.67 -9.58 6.72
N LEU A 254 -18.51 -9.51 6.06
CA LEU A 254 -18.22 -8.51 5.02
C LEU A 254 -18.82 -8.88 3.67
N ARG A 255 -18.82 -10.18 3.35
CA ARG A 255 -19.32 -10.72 2.08
C ARG A 255 -20.85 -10.71 2.01
N ASN A 256 -21.53 -10.76 3.16
CA ASN A 256 -22.96 -10.57 3.23
C ASN A 256 -23.32 -9.07 3.34
N PHE A 257 -23.70 -8.45 2.21
CA PHE A 257 -24.05 -7.03 2.16
C PHE A 257 -25.35 -6.68 2.90
N THR A 258 -26.11 -7.68 3.37
CA THR A 258 -27.29 -7.47 4.24
C THR A 258 -26.95 -7.43 5.72
N THR A 259 -25.76 -7.90 6.13
CA THR A 259 -25.32 -7.85 7.54
C THR A 259 -25.30 -6.41 8.03
N PRO A 260 -25.99 -6.05 9.12
CA PRO A 260 -26.01 -4.69 9.65
C PRO A 260 -24.61 -4.17 9.99
N LEU A 261 -24.35 -2.87 9.76
CA LEU A 261 -23.04 -2.27 10.05
C LEU A 261 -22.63 -2.41 11.51
N GLU A 262 -23.58 -2.28 12.45
CA GLU A 262 -23.33 -2.46 13.88
C GLU A 262 -22.91 -3.88 14.27
N GLU A 263 -23.37 -4.89 13.53
CA GLU A 263 -22.94 -6.28 13.75
C GLU A 263 -21.47 -6.44 13.35
N ILE A 264 -21.09 -5.87 12.19
CA ILE A 264 -19.70 -5.86 11.73
C ILE A 264 -18.81 -5.13 12.74
N ARG A 265 -19.24 -3.96 13.24
CA ARG A 265 -18.49 -3.18 14.25
C ARG A 265 -18.23 -3.98 15.53
N LYS A 266 -19.26 -4.68 16.05
CA LYS A 266 -19.15 -5.51 17.26
C LYS A 266 -18.29 -6.76 17.07
N ALA A 267 -18.18 -7.25 15.84
CA ALA A 267 -17.40 -8.44 15.50
C ALA A 267 -15.89 -8.20 15.39
N VAL A 268 -15.43 -6.94 15.44
CA VAL A 268 -14.00 -6.61 15.41
C VAL A 268 -13.29 -7.23 16.62
N ARG A 269 -12.28 -8.06 16.37
CA ARG A 269 -11.44 -8.65 17.41
C ARG A 269 -10.09 -7.95 17.46
N ALA A 270 -9.70 -7.46 18.63
CA ALA A 270 -8.32 -7.05 18.89
C ALA A 270 -7.46 -8.30 19.13
N ILE A 271 -6.52 -8.57 18.24
CA ILE A 271 -5.65 -9.76 18.29
C ILE A 271 -4.50 -9.57 19.29
N GLY A 272 -3.99 -8.35 19.39
CA GLY A 272 -2.89 -8.01 20.29
C GLY A 272 -1.98 -6.93 19.72
N SER A 273 -0.94 -6.57 20.47
CA SER A 273 0.03 -5.57 20.06
C SER A 273 1.15 -6.21 19.24
N LYS A 274 1.41 -5.62 18.06
CA LYS A 274 2.57 -5.93 17.20
C LYS A 274 3.89 -5.39 17.77
N ARG A 275 3.84 -4.61 18.87
CA ARG A 275 4.96 -3.86 19.49
C ARG A 275 5.61 -2.79 18.61
N THR A 276 5.05 -2.55 17.43
CA THR A 276 5.50 -1.56 16.45
C THR A 276 4.28 -0.98 15.74
N THR A 277 4.41 0.24 15.22
CA THR A 277 3.57 0.72 14.12
C THR A 277 3.88 -0.03 12.83
N THR A 278 2.89 -0.14 11.96
CA THR A 278 2.92 -0.93 10.73
C THR A 278 2.25 -0.12 9.64
N ASP A 279 2.90 -0.09 8.48
CA ASP A 279 2.37 0.50 7.25
C ASP A 279 1.64 -0.61 6.48
N GLY A 280 2.34 -1.38 5.64
CA GLY A 280 1.76 -2.52 4.94
C GLY A 280 1.82 -3.88 5.68
N MET A 281 0.93 -4.78 5.22
CA MET A 281 0.83 -6.17 5.67
C MET A 281 0.59 -7.11 4.50
N HIS A 282 0.87 -8.40 4.68
CA HIS A 282 0.46 -9.45 3.76
C HIS A 282 0.35 -10.79 4.47
N ALA A 283 -0.21 -11.82 3.83
CA ALA A 283 -0.27 -13.16 4.41
C ALA A 283 0.32 -14.21 3.47
N ASP A 284 0.82 -15.30 4.04
CA ASP A 284 1.31 -16.45 3.29
C ASP A 284 0.25 -17.55 3.13
N ASN A 285 0.57 -18.53 2.29
CA ASN A 285 -0.23 -19.75 2.10
C ASN A 285 -0.09 -20.78 3.23
N LYS A 286 0.64 -20.46 4.31
CA LYS A 286 0.85 -21.31 5.50
C LYS A 286 0.08 -20.79 6.73
N GLY A 287 -0.63 -19.67 6.58
CA GLY A 287 -1.47 -19.08 7.61
C GLY A 287 -0.79 -17.99 8.43
N ASN A 288 0.44 -17.58 8.12
CA ASN A 288 1.12 -16.47 8.80
C ASN A 288 0.74 -15.12 8.20
N VAL A 289 0.77 -14.09 9.04
CA VAL A 289 0.58 -12.69 8.65
C VAL A 289 1.88 -11.94 8.85
N PHE A 290 2.42 -11.37 7.77
CA PHE A 290 3.60 -10.53 7.76
C PHE A 290 3.18 -9.07 7.92
N TYR A 291 3.92 -8.33 8.72
CA TYR A 291 3.67 -6.91 8.95
C TYR A 291 4.98 -6.14 9.00
N THR A 292 4.99 -4.94 8.45
CA THR A 292 6.15 -4.06 8.55
C THR A 292 6.31 -3.48 9.95
N MET A 293 7.56 -3.27 10.36
CA MET A 293 7.93 -2.77 11.66
C MET A 293 8.64 -1.42 11.48
N LEU A 294 7.88 -0.32 11.57
CA LEU A 294 8.45 1.03 11.42
C LEU A 294 9.40 1.38 12.57
N GLU A 295 9.01 1.05 13.81
CA GLU A 295 9.82 1.28 15.00
C GLU A 295 10.92 0.22 15.14
N GLY A 296 10.62 -1.01 14.70
CA GLY A 296 11.54 -2.16 14.75
C GLY A 296 12.52 -2.27 13.59
N LYS A 297 12.44 -1.37 12.59
CA LYS A 297 13.27 -1.36 11.38
C LYS A 297 13.31 -2.71 10.66
N GLY A 298 12.15 -3.23 10.24
CA GLY A 298 12.10 -4.55 9.64
C GLY A 298 10.72 -5.10 9.30
N VAL A 299 10.61 -6.43 9.27
CA VAL A 299 9.36 -7.17 9.08
C VAL A 299 9.18 -8.16 10.24
N GLY A 300 7.98 -8.23 10.79
CA GLY A 300 7.56 -9.18 11.80
C GLY A 300 6.50 -10.13 11.26
N ILE A 301 6.24 -11.19 12.03
CA ILE A 301 5.26 -12.23 11.71
C ILE A 301 4.33 -12.45 12.89
N TYR A 302 3.04 -12.45 12.60
CA TYR A 302 2.00 -12.97 13.47
C TYR A 302 1.60 -14.38 13.01
N THR A 303 1.65 -15.34 13.93
CA THR A 303 1.25 -16.73 13.70
C THR A 303 -0.06 -17.02 14.43
N PRO A 304 -1.21 -17.10 13.72
CA PRO A 304 -2.51 -17.30 14.32
C PRO A 304 -2.64 -18.58 15.13
N SER A 305 -2.03 -19.68 14.69
CA SER A 305 -2.14 -20.99 15.35
C SER A 305 -1.56 -21.02 16.77
N SER A 306 -0.54 -20.21 17.04
CA SER A 306 0.10 -20.07 18.36
C SER A 306 -0.23 -18.75 19.04
N HIS A 307 -0.94 -17.84 18.38
CA HIS A 307 -1.20 -16.47 18.84
C HIS A 307 0.07 -15.68 19.21
N THR A 308 1.15 -15.85 18.44
CA THR A 308 2.46 -15.22 18.72
C THR A 308 2.87 -14.20 17.68
N PHE A 309 3.46 -13.10 18.15
CA PHE A 309 4.17 -12.11 17.34
C PHE A 309 5.69 -12.32 17.50
N HIS A 310 6.44 -12.33 16.40
CA HIS A 310 7.89 -12.41 16.43
C HIS A 310 8.54 -11.57 15.32
N ASP A 311 9.75 -11.13 15.58
CA ASP A 311 10.54 -10.38 14.61
C ASP A 311 11.14 -11.38 13.61
N PHE A 312 11.08 -11.09 12.31
CA PHE A 312 11.57 -11.99 11.27
C PHE A 312 12.90 -11.51 10.68
N VAL A 313 12.95 -10.27 10.20
CA VAL A 313 14.17 -9.67 9.67
C VAL A 313 14.22 -8.19 10.02
N SER A 314 15.41 -7.71 10.35
CA SER A 314 15.68 -6.29 10.59
C SER A 314 17.06 -5.90 10.07
N ASP A 315 17.23 -4.62 9.75
CA ASP A 315 18.50 -4.00 9.35
C ASP A 315 18.40 -2.51 9.68
N ASP A 316 19.50 -1.87 10.09
CA ASP A 316 19.48 -0.44 10.44
C ASP A 316 19.06 0.46 9.28
N ARG A 317 19.13 -0.02 8.04
CA ARG A 317 18.69 0.70 6.84
C ARG A 317 17.21 0.50 6.50
N MET A 318 16.51 -0.43 7.16
CA MET A 318 15.08 -0.68 6.98
C MET A 318 14.25 0.39 7.70
N LEU A 319 14.47 1.64 7.32
CA LEU A 319 13.66 2.78 7.73
C LEU A 319 12.37 2.78 6.92
N TRP A 320 11.28 3.28 7.51
CA TRP A 320 9.94 3.29 6.92
C TRP A 320 9.67 2.15 5.92
N VAL A 321 9.48 0.95 6.47
CA VAL A 321 9.17 -0.26 5.68
C VAL A 321 7.67 -0.25 5.36
N ASP A 322 7.31 -0.40 4.10
CA ASP A 322 5.94 -0.18 3.63
C ASP A 322 5.25 -1.51 3.24
N GLY A 323 5.34 -1.96 1.99
CA GLY A 323 4.57 -3.10 1.50
C GLY A 323 5.31 -4.43 1.57
N VAL A 324 4.59 -5.53 1.83
CA VAL A 324 5.11 -6.90 1.77
C VAL A 324 4.47 -7.66 0.60
N ALA A 325 5.29 -8.32 -0.20
CA ALA A 325 4.86 -9.17 -1.30
C ALA A 325 5.62 -10.50 -1.28
N PHE A 326 5.17 -11.47 -2.08
CA PHE A 326 5.82 -12.78 -2.18
C PHE A 326 6.33 -12.98 -3.60
N ASP A 327 7.52 -13.56 -3.74
CA ASP A 327 8.06 -13.95 -5.04
C ASP A 327 7.56 -15.31 -5.53
N GLN A 328 6.67 -15.93 -4.75
CA GLN A 328 6.09 -17.26 -4.95
C GLN A 328 7.13 -18.41 -4.97
N LYS A 329 8.37 -18.13 -4.57
CA LYS A 329 9.53 -19.04 -4.56
C LYS A 329 10.13 -19.16 -3.16
N GLY A 330 9.41 -18.77 -2.12
CA GLY A 330 9.82 -18.89 -0.72
C GLY A 330 10.41 -17.62 -0.10
N SER A 331 10.41 -16.49 -0.81
CA SER A 331 10.86 -15.21 -0.26
C SER A 331 9.74 -14.17 -0.22
N ILE A 332 9.85 -13.28 0.76
CA ILE A 332 9.15 -12.00 0.72
C ILE A 332 10.01 -10.94 0.00
N ILE A 333 9.34 -10.01 -0.65
CA ILE A 333 9.88 -8.79 -1.25
C ILE A 333 9.20 -7.62 -0.53
N PHE A 334 9.97 -6.60 -0.16
CA PHE A 334 9.43 -5.43 0.52
C PHE A 334 10.30 -4.21 0.25
N ASN A 335 9.75 -3.02 0.33
CA ASN A 335 10.50 -1.78 0.18
C ASN A 335 10.70 -1.08 1.53
N SER A 336 11.75 -0.28 1.60
CA SER A 336 12.00 0.62 2.71
C SER A 336 12.45 1.98 2.16
N ASN A 337 12.01 3.06 2.79
CA ASN A 337 12.31 4.43 2.37
C ASN A 337 12.54 5.34 3.58
N ARG A 338 12.68 6.65 3.36
CA ARG A 338 12.84 7.64 4.44
C ARG A 338 11.63 8.56 4.59
N LEU A 339 10.41 8.07 4.34
CA LEU A 339 9.19 8.89 4.34
C LEU A 339 8.99 9.67 5.65
N HIS A 340 9.37 9.12 6.81
CA HIS A 340 9.35 9.87 8.09
C HIS A 340 10.12 11.19 8.04
N GLU A 341 11.19 11.29 7.26
CA GLU A 341 12.00 12.51 7.14
C GLU A 341 11.26 13.60 6.34
N MET A 342 10.24 13.25 5.55
CA MET A 342 9.42 14.21 4.80
C MET A 342 8.33 14.88 5.63
N PHE A 343 7.96 14.32 6.79
CA PHE A 343 6.89 14.86 7.65
C PHE A 343 7.41 15.96 8.60
N GLY A 344 8.44 15.66 9.38
CA GLY A 344 8.93 16.53 10.47
C GLY A 344 9.78 17.72 10.06
N GLY A 345 9.75 18.11 8.78
CA GLY A 345 10.59 19.18 8.22
C GLY A 345 12.08 18.85 8.29
N TYR A 346 12.44 17.57 8.19
CA TYR A 346 13.82 17.14 8.07
C TYR A 346 14.28 17.29 6.62
N GLU A 347 15.58 17.45 6.43
CA GLU A 347 16.18 17.39 5.11
C GLU A 347 16.75 15.99 4.89
N MET A 348 16.26 15.31 3.85
CA MET A 348 16.82 14.04 3.40
C MET A 348 18.20 14.27 2.79
N ASP A 349 19.17 13.44 3.16
CA ASP A 349 20.48 13.39 2.51
C ASP A 349 20.38 12.63 1.18
N TRP A 350 20.24 13.37 0.08
CA TRP A 350 20.15 12.81 -1.27
C TRP A 350 21.47 12.34 -1.87
N THR A 351 22.57 12.48 -1.13
CA THR A 351 23.87 11.85 -1.46
C THR A 351 23.96 10.43 -0.92
N TYR A 352 23.14 10.07 0.08
CA TYR A 352 23.09 8.73 0.64
C TYR A 352 22.56 7.71 -0.39
N PRO A 353 23.32 6.64 -0.72
CA PRO A 353 23.01 5.73 -1.82
C PRO A 353 21.81 4.80 -1.56
N TYR A 354 21.30 4.75 -0.33
CA TYR A 354 20.28 3.79 0.12
C TYR A 354 19.07 4.50 0.75
N ASN A 355 18.62 5.60 0.16
CA ASN A 355 17.39 6.26 0.61
C ASN A 355 16.15 5.44 0.30
N LEU A 356 16.17 4.70 -0.80
CA LEU A 356 15.09 3.86 -1.27
C LEU A 356 15.66 2.48 -1.56
N ILE A 357 15.07 1.45 -1.00
CA ILE A 357 15.62 0.09 -1.07
C ILE A 357 14.49 -0.90 -1.30
N ILE A 358 14.71 -1.86 -2.20
CA ILE A 358 13.89 -3.05 -2.29
C ILE A 358 14.69 -4.23 -1.76
N TRP A 359 14.08 -4.97 -0.85
CA TRP A 359 14.64 -6.10 -0.14
C TRP A 359 14.03 -7.41 -0.64
N LYS A 360 14.79 -8.48 -0.41
CA LYS A 360 14.34 -9.86 -0.59
C LYS A 360 14.85 -10.64 0.61
N ALA A 361 13.97 -11.34 1.30
CA ALA A 361 14.31 -12.19 2.44
C ALA A 361 13.69 -13.56 2.27
N PHE A 362 14.51 -14.61 2.37
CA PHE A 362 14.04 -15.99 2.27
C PHE A 362 13.34 -16.40 3.56
N VAL A 363 12.08 -16.82 3.45
CA VAL A 363 11.25 -17.27 4.57
C VAL A 363 11.34 -18.79 4.72
N GLY A 364 11.18 -19.51 3.61
CA GLY A 364 11.17 -20.97 3.63
C GLY A 364 10.65 -21.57 2.34
N HIS A 365 10.97 -22.84 2.10
CA HIS A 365 10.51 -23.56 0.92
C HIS A 365 8.97 -23.68 0.89
N GLY A 366 8.38 -23.46 -0.28
CA GLY A 366 6.94 -23.59 -0.49
C GLY A 366 6.08 -22.47 0.11
N VAL A 367 6.71 -21.46 0.72
CA VAL A 367 6.03 -20.23 1.17
C VAL A 367 5.69 -19.38 -0.05
N LYS A 368 4.42 -19.02 -0.18
CA LYS A 368 3.84 -18.21 -1.25
C LYS A 368 2.84 -17.23 -0.65
N SER A 369 2.35 -16.27 -1.45
CA SER A 369 1.22 -15.43 -1.07
C SER A 369 0.00 -16.28 -0.70
N TYR A 370 -0.85 -15.77 0.20
CA TYR A 370 -2.16 -16.33 0.52
C TYR A 370 -2.95 -16.74 -0.73
N LEU A 371 -2.79 -16.02 -1.85
CA LEU A 371 -3.35 -16.30 -3.19
C LEU A 371 -3.09 -17.71 -3.74
N TYR A 372 -2.04 -18.38 -3.27
CA TYR A 372 -1.63 -19.72 -3.70
C TYR A 372 -1.86 -20.79 -2.61
N ALA A 373 -2.81 -20.55 -1.71
CA ALA A 373 -3.32 -21.56 -0.79
C ALA A 373 -4.45 -22.37 -1.45
N ASP A 374 -4.57 -23.64 -1.06
CA ASP A 374 -5.54 -24.59 -1.62
C ASP A 374 -7.02 -24.27 -1.24
#